data_AF-A0A1A5YHR4-F1
#
_entry.id   AF-A0A1A5YHR4-F1
#
_cell.length_a   1.000
_cell.length_b   1.000
_cell.length_c   1.000
_cell.angle_alpha   90.00
_cell.angle_beta   90.00
_cell.angle_gamma   90.00
#
_symmetry.space_group_name_H-M   'P 1'
#
loop_
_entity.id
_entity.type
_entity.pdbx_description
1 polymer ?
#
loop_
_entity_poly.entity_id
_entity_poly.type
_entity_poly.pdbx_seq_one_letter_code
_entity_poly.pdbx_strand_id
1 'polypeptide(L)'
;MSGLKNRKWMIGCIAATIVAAGLAITSVALNNQVNELKKESAMQLNAEWYQVYRLSEIVDKNYIKDDFQDPVRYQLFVNQTAHHFAQAAKANELTVNMRNLLTLTYDPLFQELSLEDGPKNKEEATKLLTAMNDDIMLISQSIVEMQDKEKEKLLNPKSSEFRKLNDQAKAAYEKYKELVDNYFKTNP
;
A
#
# COMPACT_ATOMS: atom_id res chain seq x y z
N MET A 1 41.65 -32.75 -46.50
CA MET A 1 41.36 -32.41 -45.08
C MET A 1 40.32 -31.29 -44.87
N SER A 2 39.78 -30.63 -45.91
CA SER A 2 38.80 -29.53 -45.73
C SER A 2 37.36 -29.99 -45.39
N GLY A 3 36.89 -31.12 -45.94
CA GLY A 3 35.50 -31.59 -45.74
C GLY A 3 35.14 -32.02 -44.31
N LEU A 4 36.10 -32.60 -43.57
CA LEU A 4 35.92 -32.99 -42.16
C LEU A 4 35.84 -31.78 -41.22
N LYS A 5 36.53 -30.68 -41.57
CA LYS A 5 36.49 -29.43 -40.81
C LYS A 5 35.14 -28.74 -40.98
N ASN A 6 34.59 -28.71 -42.20
CA ASN A 6 33.25 -28.15 -42.47
C ASN A 6 32.11 -28.90 -41.76
N ARG A 7 32.14 -30.25 -41.72
CA ARG A 7 31.11 -31.03 -41.01
C ARG A 7 31.11 -30.77 -39.50
N LYS A 8 32.29 -30.64 -38.86
CA LYS A 8 32.38 -30.34 -37.42
C LYS A 8 31.85 -28.94 -37.09
N TRP A 9 32.13 -27.94 -37.93
CA TRP A 9 31.58 -26.59 -37.80
C TRP A 9 30.06 -26.56 -37.96
N MET A 10 29.54 -27.28 -38.96
CA MET A 10 28.09 -27.36 -39.19
C MET A 10 27.35 -28.03 -38.02
N ILE A 11 27.87 -29.12 -37.45
CA ILE A 11 27.31 -29.77 -36.26
C ILE A 11 27.37 -28.82 -35.05
N GLY A 12 28.48 -28.10 -34.88
CA GLY A 12 28.62 -27.08 -33.83
C GLY A 12 27.59 -25.96 -33.95
N CYS A 13 27.34 -25.45 -35.16
CA CYS A 13 26.31 -24.44 -35.40
C CYS A 13 24.90 -24.98 -35.09
N ILE A 14 24.57 -26.20 -35.52
CA ILE A 14 23.26 -26.82 -35.23
C ILE A 14 23.05 -26.96 -33.72
N ALA A 15 24.07 -27.44 -32.99
CA ALA A 15 23.99 -27.55 -31.53
C ALA A 15 23.80 -26.18 -30.85
N ALA A 16 24.54 -25.16 -31.29
CA ALA A 16 24.38 -23.79 -30.77
C ALA A 16 22.99 -23.22 -31.05
N THR A 17 22.42 -23.48 -32.23
CA THR A 17 21.05 -23.06 -32.57
C THR A 17 20.01 -23.74 -31.68
N ILE A 18 20.15 -25.03 -31.39
CA ILE A 18 19.24 -25.76 -30.48
C ILE A 18 19.32 -25.18 -29.07
N VAL A 19 20.53 -24.93 -28.56
CA VAL A 19 20.72 -24.30 -27.23
C VAL A 19 20.12 -22.89 -27.19
N ALA A 20 20.37 -22.07 -28.21
CA ALA A 20 19.80 -20.73 -28.30
C ALA A 20 18.27 -20.73 -28.37
N ALA A 21 17.68 -21.66 -29.14
CA ALA A 21 16.23 -21.83 -29.21
C ALA A 21 15.65 -22.25 -27.85
N GLY A 22 16.30 -23.17 -27.14
CA GLY A 22 15.92 -23.57 -25.78
C GLY A 22 15.96 -22.40 -24.80
N LEU A 23 17.02 -21.58 -24.83
CA LEU A 23 17.16 -20.38 -23.99
C LEU A 23 16.13 -19.30 -24.33
N ALA A 24 15.78 -19.14 -25.60
CA ALA A 24 14.75 -18.21 -26.03
C ALA A 24 13.37 -18.62 -25.49
N ILE A 25 13.02 -19.90 -25.56
CA ILE A 25 11.75 -20.44 -25.04
C ILE A 25 11.67 -20.22 -23.52
N THR A 26 12.74 -20.54 -22.78
CA THR A 26 12.75 -20.37 -21.33
C THR A 26 12.66 -18.89 -20.94
N SER A 27 13.35 -18.00 -21.66
CA SER A 27 13.26 -16.56 -21.47
C SER A 27 11.84 -16.02 -21.68
N VAL A 28 11.15 -16.46 -22.75
CA VAL A 28 9.75 -16.08 -23.01
C VAL A 28 8.82 -16.58 -21.90
N ALA A 29 8.97 -17.84 -21.47
CA ALA A 29 8.17 -18.41 -20.39
C ALA A 29 8.36 -17.64 -19.07
N LEU A 30 9.61 -17.32 -18.71
CA LEU A 30 9.92 -16.51 -17.53
C LEU A 30 9.32 -15.11 -17.62
N ASN A 31 9.40 -14.46 -18.78
CA ASN A 31 8.82 -13.13 -18.97
C ASN A 31 7.29 -13.14 -18.81
N ASN A 32 6.62 -14.18 -19.28
CA ASN A 32 5.18 -14.36 -19.08
C ASN A 32 4.83 -14.51 -17.60
N GLN A 33 5.54 -15.37 -16.86
CA GLN A 33 5.35 -15.51 -15.41
C GLN A 33 5.58 -14.21 -14.66
N VAL A 34 6.61 -13.44 -15.03
CA VAL A 34 6.89 -12.13 -14.42
C VAL A 34 5.75 -11.14 -14.70
N ASN A 35 5.17 -11.15 -15.89
CA ASN A 35 4.04 -10.26 -16.22
C ASN A 35 2.77 -10.66 -15.47
N GLU A 36 2.49 -11.95 -15.31
CA GLU A 36 1.38 -12.44 -14.48
C GLU A 36 1.54 -12.01 -13.02
N LEU A 37 2.72 -12.23 -12.43
CA LEU A 37 3.01 -11.82 -11.05
C LEU A 37 2.90 -10.31 -10.84
N LYS A 38 3.31 -9.50 -11.82
CA LYS A 38 3.13 -8.04 -11.77
C LYS A 38 1.65 -7.65 -11.75
N LYS A 39 0.85 -8.29 -12.60
CA LYS A 39 -0.60 -8.03 -12.66
C LYS A 39 -1.29 -8.42 -11.36
N GLU A 40 -0.98 -9.60 -10.82
CA GLU A 40 -1.49 -10.03 -9.52
C GLU A 40 -1.08 -9.07 -8.40
N SER A 41 0.18 -8.65 -8.38
CA SER A 41 0.68 -7.68 -7.39
C SER A 41 -0.03 -6.33 -7.49
N ALA A 42 -0.30 -5.84 -8.70
CA ALA A 42 -1.05 -4.61 -8.92
C ALA A 42 -2.51 -4.74 -8.48
N MET A 43 -3.15 -5.89 -8.72
CA MET A 43 -4.51 -6.18 -8.25
C MET A 43 -4.60 -6.24 -6.73
N GLN A 44 -3.63 -6.91 -6.07
CA GLN A 44 -3.56 -6.97 -4.62
C GLN A 44 -3.35 -5.58 -4.02
N LEU A 45 -2.41 -4.80 -4.57
CA LEU A 45 -2.20 -3.40 -4.18
C LEU A 45 -3.51 -2.62 -4.29
N ASN A 46 -4.21 -2.70 -5.43
CA ASN A 46 -5.47 -2.01 -5.61
C ASN A 46 -6.53 -2.41 -4.57
N ALA A 47 -6.63 -3.71 -4.24
CA ALA A 47 -7.59 -4.20 -3.25
C ALA A 47 -7.27 -3.68 -1.84
N GLU A 48 -6.01 -3.73 -1.42
CA GLU A 48 -5.56 -3.24 -0.11
C GLU A 48 -5.79 -1.73 0.04
N TRP A 49 -5.41 -0.95 -0.97
CA TRP A 49 -5.61 0.51 -0.95
C TRP A 49 -7.08 0.91 -1.05
N TYR A 50 -7.90 0.13 -1.77
CA TYR A 50 -9.34 0.34 -1.80
C TYR A 50 -9.98 0.13 -0.43
N GLN A 51 -9.51 -0.84 0.37
CA GLN A 51 -10.00 -1.01 1.74
C GLN A 51 -9.69 0.20 2.62
N VAL A 52 -8.49 0.77 2.51
CA VAL A 52 -8.12 2.01 3.24
C VAL A 52 -8.97 3.19 2.78
N TYR A 53 -9.20 3.33 1.48
CA TYR A 53 -10.10 4.36 0.96
C TYR A 53 -11.51 4.21 1.54
N ARG A 54 -12.08 3.00 1.48
CA ARG A 54 -13.41 2.73 2.04
C ARG A 54 -13.48 2.93 3.55
N LEU A 55 -12.42 2.62 4.29
CA LEU A 55 -12.31 2.95 5.71
C LEU A 55 -12.50 4.45 5.93
N SER A 56 -11.69 5.27 5.27
CA SER A 56 -11.73 6.72 5.44
C SER A 56 -13.06 7.34 4.98
N GLU A 57 -13.66 6.79 3.93
CA GLU A 57 -14.96 7.22 3.43
C GLU A 57 -16.09 6.88 4.42
N ILE A 58 -16.08 5.68 4.99
CA ILE A 58 -17.10 5.24 5.96
C ILE A 58 -17.00 6.05 7.25
N VAL A 59 -15.77 6.29 7.74
CA VAL A 59 -15.54 7.12 8.93
C VAL A 59 -15.95 8.56 8.68
N ASP A 60 -15.57 9.15 7.54
CA ASP A 60 -16.01 10.50 7.18
C ASP A 60 -17.53 10.61 7.17
N LYS A 61 -18.21 9.74 6.41
CA LYS A 61 -19.65 9.85 6.16
C LYS A 61 -20.52 9.54 7.38
N ASN A 62 -20.15 8.54 8.16
CA ASN A 62 -21.04 7.97 9.16
C ASN A 62 -20.57 8.17 10.60
N TYR A 63 -19.37 8.71 10.80
CA TYR A 63 -18.86 9.03 12.14
C TYR A 63 -18.50 10.52 12.26
N ILE A 64 -17.58 11.04 11.44
CA ILE A 64 -17.17 12.45 11.52
C ILE A 64 -18.33 13.40 11.18
N LYS A 65 -18.99 13.19 10.03
CA LYS A 65 -20.14 14.01 9.60
C LYS A 65 -21.40 13.78 10.41
N ASP A 66 -21.44 12.67 11.17
CA ASP A 66 -22.50 12.39 12.14
C ASP A 66 -22.06 12.82 13.55
N ASP A 67 -21.27 13.89 13.66
CA ASP A 67 -20.86 14.53 14.92
C ASP A 67 -20.28 13.56 15.97
N PHE A 68 -19.50 12.58 15.49
CA PHE A 68 -18.80 11.58 16.30
C PHE A 68 -19.74 10.74 17.18
N GLN A 69 -20.93 10.42 16.68
CA GLN A 69 -21.88 9.53 17.37
C GLN A 69 -21.47 8.05 17.25
N ASP A 70 -21.75 7.27 18.31
CA ASP A 70 -21.56 5.82 18.36
C ASP A 70 -20.14 5.34 17.95
N PRO A 71 -19.08 5.80 18.65
CA PRO A 71 -17.70 5.47 18.28
C PRO A 71 -17.39 3.97 18.37
N VAL A 72 -18.02 3.26 19.32
CA VAL A 72 -17.85 1.81 19.54
C VAL A 72 -18.26 1.01 18.30
N ARG A 73 -19.32 1.42 17.60
CA ARG A 73 -19.78 0.76 16.37
C ARG A 73 -18.72 0.74 15.28
N TYR A 74 -17.88 1.78 15.19
CA TYR A 74 -16.86 1.90 14.15
C TYR A 74 -15.48 1.41 14.60
N GLN A 75 -15.21 1.38 15.91
CA GLN A 75 -13.92 0.98 16.48
C GLN A 75 -13.43 -0.37 15.94
N LEU A 76 -14.29 -1.42 15.96
CA LEU A 76 -13.90 -2.75 15.49
C LEU A 76 -13.54 -2.73 14.00
N PHE A 77 -14.29 -1.99 13.18
CA PHE A 77 -14.04 -1.87 11.75
C PHE A 77 -12.73 -1.13 11.45
N VAL A 78 -12.47 -0.03 12.17
CA VAL A 78 -11.23 0.75 12.07
C VAL A 78 -10.03 -0.11 12.45
N ASN A 79 -10.10 -0.77 13.60
CA ASN A 79 -9.03 -1.63 14.10
C ASN A 79 -8.71 -2.76 13.11
N GLN A 80 -9.73 -3.50 12.66
CA GLN A 80 -9.52 -4.58 11.69
C GLN A 80 -8.88 -4.09 10.40
N THR A 81 -9.35 -2.96 9.86
CA THR A 81 -8.80 -2.45 8.59
C THR A 81 -7.38 -1.94 8.76
N ALA A 82 -7.08 -1.24 9.86
CA ALA A 82 -5.75 -0.72 10.17
C ALA A 82 -4.71 -1.85 10.31
N HIS A 83 -5.05 -2.91 11.05
CA HIS A 83 -4.12 -4.00 11.35
C HIS A 83 -4.00 -5.05 10.24
N HIS A 84 -5.02 -5.20 9.38
CA HIS A 84 -4.95 -6.08 8.20
C HIS A 84 -4.27 -5.44 6.99
N PHE A 85 -4.19 -4.11 6.92
CA PHE A 85 -3.60 -3.42 5.77
C PHE A 85 -2.16 -3.88 5.49
N ALA A 86 -1.93 -4.30 4.25
CA ALA A 86 -0.64 -4.78 3.74
C ALA A 86 0.00 -5.90 4.59
N GLN A 87 -0.81 -6.71 5.29
CA GLN A 87 -0.32 -7.86 6.05
C GLN A 87 0.11 -9.02 5.14
N ALA A 88 -0.57 -9.19 4.01
CA ALA A 88 -0.30 -10.25 3.03
C ALA A 88 0.60 -9.79 1.87
N ALA A 89 0.76 -8.48 1.66
CA ALA A 89 1.63 -7.94 0.61
C ALA A 89 3.11 -7.93 1.06
N LYS A 90 4.01 -8.02 0.08
CA LYS A 90 5.42 -7.77 0.32
C LYS A 90 5.60 -6.32 0.75
N ALA A 91 5.96 -6.11 2.01
CA ALA A 91 6.16 -4.79 2.58
C ALA A 91 7.13 -3.96 1.73
N ASN A 92 6.65 -2.81 1.27
CA ASN A 92 7.45 -1.73 0.68
C ASN A 92 7.26 -0.44 1.50
N GLU A 93 8.14 0.54 1.33
CA GLU A 93 8.12 1.76 2.15
C GLU A 93 6.77 2.47 2.14
N LEU A 94 6.11 2.56 0.97
CA LEU A 94 4.79 3.18 0.83
C LEU A 94 3.75 2.48 1.72
N THR A 95 3.67 1.14 1.64
CA THR A 95 2.76 0.36 2.49
C THR A 95 3.14 0.41 3.97
N VAL A 96 4.44 0.46 4.31
CA VAL A 96 4.92 0.55 5.70
C VAL A 96 4.54 1.90 6.31
N ASN A 97 4.72 2.99 5.58
CA ASN A 97 4.39 4.34 6.06
C ASN A 97 2.88 4.48 6.30
N MET A 98 2.05 4.00 5.37
CA MET A 98 0.59 4.01 5.57
C MET A 98 0.16 3.07 6.69
N ARG A 99 0.75 1.86 6.81
CA ARG A 99 0.47 0.96 7.92
C ARG A 99 0.81 1.60 9.26
N ASN A 100 1.97 2.25 9.37
CA ASN A 100 2.37 2.94 10.59
C ASN A 100 1.41 4.09 10.93
N LEU A 101 0.98 4.88 9.94
CA LEU A 101 -0.04 5.90 10.13
C LEU A 101 -1.33 5.27 10.70
N LEU A 102 -1.81 4.20 10.09
CA LEU A 102 -3.04 3.51 10.52
C LEU A 102 -2.92 2.91 11.93
N THR A 103 -1.88 2.14 12.21
CA THR A 103 -1.79 1.33 13.44
C THR A 103 -1.18 2.06 14.63
N LEU A 104 -0.32 3.06 14.38
CA LEU A 104 0.41 3.76 15.46
C LEU A 104 -0.20 5.13 15.78
N THR A 105 -1.11 5.64 14.95
CA THR A 105 -1.70 6.97 15.17
C THR A 105 -3.21 6.97 15.02
N TYR A 106 -3.75 6.51 13.88
CA TYR A 106 -5.18 6.60 13.59
C TYR A 106 -6.03 5.67 14.48
N ASP A 107 -5.71 4.38 14.53
CA ASP A 107 -6.41 3.40 15.38
C ASP A 107 -6.31 3.74 16.88
N PRO A 108 -5.14 4.09 17.45
CA PRO A 108 -5.06 4.55 18.83
C PRO A 108 -5.93 5.77 19.15
N LEU A 109 -5.95 6.79 18.27
CA LEU A 109 -6.79 7.96 18.49
C LEU A 109 -8.28 7.63 18.37
N PHE A 110 -8.64 6.73 17.46
CA PHE A 110 -10.02 6.25 17.34
C PHE A 110 -10.45 5.49 18.60
N GLN A 111 -9.57 4.65 19.14
CA GLN A 111 -9.79 3.92 20.39
C GLN A 111 -10.02 4.88 21.58
N GLU A 112 -9.22 5.94 21.69
CA GLU A 112 -9.40 6.99 22.69
C GLU A 112 -10.78 7.67 22.58
N LEU A 113 -11.21 7.99 21.36
CA LEU A 113 -12.54 8.54 21.10
C LEU A 113 -13.68 7.55 21.41
N SER A 114 -13.38 6.25 21.51
CA SER A 114 -14.33 5.16 21.75
C SER A 114 -14.41 4.72 23.22
N LEU A 115 -13.68 5.36 24.13
CA LEU A 115 -13.76 5.07 25.56
C LEU A 115 -15.16 5.38 26.11
N GLU A 116 -15.62 4.58 27.07
CA GLU A 116 -16.94 4.77 27.71
C GLU A 116 -17.04 6.13 28.42
N ASP A 117 -15.99 6.53 29.12
CA ASP A 117 -15.88 7.84 29.78
C ASP A 117 -15.59 8.98 28.78
N GLY A 118 -15.36 8.63 27.51
CA GLY A 118 -14.93 9.53 26.45
C GLY A 118 -13.46 9.96 26.54
N PRO A 119 -12.97 10.65 25.50
CA PRO A 119 -11.62 11.21 25.48
C PRO A 119 -11.47 12.37 26.47
N LYS A 120 -10.30 12.54 27.06
CA LYS A 120 -10.03 13.66 27.98
C LYS A 120 -10.12 15.02 27.30
N ASN A 121 -9.68 15.11 26.05
CA ASN A 121 -9.83 16.29 25.20
C ASN A 121 -10.51 15.92 23.88
N LYS A 122 -11.85 15.83 23.91
CA LYS A 122 -12.67 15.49 22.73
C LYS A 122 -12.43 16.43 21.56
N GLU A 123 -12.32 17.73 21.80
CA GLU A 123 -12.16 18.72 20.73
C GLU A 123 -10.85 18.52 19.97
N GLU A 124 -9.75 18.29 20.69
CA GLU A 124 -8.45 18.05 20.05
C GLU A 124 -8.41 16.69 19.34
N ALA A 125 -8.92 15.63 19.98
CA ALA A 125 -8.96 14.29 19.39
C ALA A 125 -9.81 14.24 18.11
N THR A 126 -10.98 14.87 18.10
CA THR A 126 -11.86 14.92 16.91
C THR A 126 -11.25 15.71 15.76
N LYS A 127 -10.57 16.83 16.05
CA LYS A 127 -9.80 17.60 15.04
C LYS A 127 -8.67 16.79 14.44
N LEU A 128 -7.88 16.11 15.28
CA LEU A 128 -6.78 15.26 14.84
C LEU A 128 -7.28 14.09 14.00
N LEU A 129 -8.33 13.41 14.43
CA LEU A 129 -8.92 12.30 13.68
C LEU A 129 -9.43 12.76 12.31
N THR A 130 -10.13 13.90 12.26
CA THR A 130 -10.65 14.47 11.01
C THR A 130 -9.51 14.76 10.03
N ALA A 131 -8.47 15.46 10.49
CA ALA A 131 -7.33 15.78 9.62
C ALA A 131 -6.59 14.53 9.13
N MET A 132 -6.40 13.52 10.00
CA MET A 132 -5.84 12.23 9.60
C MET A 132 -6.71 11.53 8.57
N ASN A 133 -8.02 11.51 8.78
CA ASN A 133 -8.97 10.86 7.89
C ASN A 133 -8.94 11.48 6.49
N ASP A 134 -8.88 12.80 6.40
CA ASP A 134 -8.76 13.53 5.13
C ASP A 134 -7.48 13.19 4.38
N ASP A 135 -6.33 13.17 5.08
CA ASP A 135 -5.04 12.82 4.47
C ASP A 135 -5.00 11.34 4.03
N ILE A 136 -5.53 10.42 4.84
CA ILE A 136 -5.66 9.00 4.50
C ILE A 136 -6.55 8.83 3.26
N MET A 137 -7.70 9.50 3.23
CA MET A 137 -8.64 9.46 2.11
C MET A 137 -7.97 9.98 0.84
N LEU A 138 -7.29 11.12 0.91
CA LEU A 138 -6.60 11.72 -0.23
C LEU A 138 -5.53 10.80 -0.81
N ILE A 139 -4.68 10.21 0.04
CA ILE A 139 -3.60 9.32 -0.41
C ILE A 139 -4.17 8.03 -1.01
N SER A 140 -5.11 7.39 -0.32
CA SER A 140 -5.69 6.13 -0.76
C SER A 140 -6.54 6.29 -2.02
N GLN A 141 -7.36 7.34 -2.12
CA GLN A 141 -8.11 7.68 -3.31
C GLN A 141 -7.17 7.94 -4.51
N SER A 142 -6.09 8.69 -4.29
CA SER A 142 -5.09 8.95 -5.33
C SER A 142 -4.51 7.67 -5.92
N ILE A 143 -4.36 6.60 -5.13
CA ILE A 143 -3.87 5.30 -5.61
C ILE A 143 -4.98 4.51 -6.30
N VAL A 144 -6.18 4.47 -5.72
CA VAL A 144 -7.33 3.75 -6.27
C VAL A 144 -7.74 4.28 -7.64
N GLU A 145 -7.67 5.60 -7.84
CA GLU A 145 -8.07 6.27 -9.08
C GLU A 145 -7.02 6.22 -10.19
N MET A 146 -5.78 5.77 -9.90
CA MET A 146 -4.76 5.59 -10.94
C MET A 146 -5.20 4.58 -12.01
N GLN A 147 -4.79 4.82 -13.24
CA GLN A 147 -4.96 3.83 -14.31
C GLN A 147 -4.07 2.61 -14.05
N ASP A 148 -4.48 1.43 -14.51
CA ASP A 148 -3.77 0.16 -14.24
C ASP A 148 -2.27 0.22 -14.61
N LYS A 149 -1.93 0.84 -15.75
CA LYS A 149 -0.53 1.03 -16.17
C LYS A 149 0.28 1.94 -15.25
N GLU A 150 -0.36 2.91 -14.60
CA GLU A 150 0.28 3.78 -13.62
C GLU A 150 0.42 3.06 -12.27
N LYS A 151 -0.57 2.24 -11.89
CA LYS A 151 -0.50 1.39 -10.68
C LYS A 151 0.66 0.41 -10.75
N GLU A 152 0.96 -0.18 -11.91
CA GLU A 152 2.15 -1.03 -12.08
C GLU A 152 3.46 -0.30 -11.73
N LYS A 153 3.53 1.02 -11.92
CA LYS A 153 4.72 1.81 -11.56
C LYS A 153 4.92 1.88 -10.04
N LEU A 154 3.86 1.68 -9.24
CA LEU A 154 3.95 1.59 -7.78
C LEU A 154 4.65 0.32 -7.29
N LEU A 155 4.80 -0.68 -8.16
CA LEU A 155 5.59 -1.88 -7.86
C LEU A 155 7.11 -1.61 -7.94
N ASN A 156 7.52 -0.46 -8.48
CA ASN A 156 8.92 -0.06 -8.61
C ASN A 156 9.24 1.14 -7.70
N PRO A 157 10.02 0.96 -6.61
CA PRO A 157 10.40 2.04 -5.69
C PRO A 157 11.17 3.20 -6.33
N LYS A 158 11.70 3.00 -7.53
CA LYS A 158 12.43 4.04 -8.28
C LYS A 158 11.52 4.89 -9.17
N SER A 159 10.25 4.54 -9.33
CA SER A 159 9.32 5.34 -10.13
C SER A 159 8.98 6.67 -9.46
N SER A 160 8.67 7.68 -10.26
CA SER A 160 8.21 8.98 -9.76
C SER A 160 6.90 8.87 -8.98
N GLU A 161 6.00 8.01 -9.45
CA GLU A 161 4.67 7.79 -8.88
C GLU A 161 4.78 7.15 -7.50
N PHE A 162 5.64 6.13 -7.35
CA PHE A 162 5.92 5.53 -6.05
C PHE A 162 6.49 6.56 -5.09
N ARG A 163 7.55 7.30 -5.49
CA ARG A 163 8.21 8.28 -4.61
C ARG A 163 7.25 9.35 -4.14
N LYS A 164 6.46 9.92 -5.05
CA LYS A 164 5.48 10.96 -4.73
C LYS A 164 4.50 10.50 -3.64
N LEU A 165 3.87 9.34 -3.83
CA LEU A 165 2.91 8.81 -2.86
C LEU A 165 3.59 8.38 -1.55
N ASN A 166 4.78 7.79 -1.64
CA ASN A 166 5.56 7.40 -0.48
C ASN A 166 5.91 8.62 0.38
N ASP A 167 6.34 9.71 -0.25
CA ASP A 167 6.66 10.96 0.44
C ASP A 167 5.42 11.56 1.10
N GLN A 168 4.25 11.48 0.45
CA GLN A 168 2.97 11.91 1.04
C GLN A 168 2.59 11.05 2.25
N ALA A 169 2.64 9.71 2.14
CA ALA A 169 2.33 8.80 3.23
C ALA A 169 3.31 8.95 4.40
N LYS A 170 4.60 9.13 4.09
CA LYS A 170 5.64 9.38 5.10
C LYS A 170 5.43 10.70 5.81
N ALA A 171 5.18 11.78 5.08
CA ALA A 171 4.93 13.10 5.67
C ALA A 171 3.68 13.09 6.57
N ALA A 172 2.61 12.42 6.14
CA ALA A 172 1.42 12.24 6.97
C ALA A 172 1.76 11.46 8.24
N TYR A 173 2.44 10.31 8.13
CA TYR A 173 2.84 9.52 9.29
C TYR A 173 3.71 10.32 10.27
N GLU A 174 4.75 11.00 9.80
CA GLU A 174 5.66 11.79 10.65
C GLU A 174 4.91 12.92 11.36
N LYS A 175 4.04 13.65 10.63
CA LYS A 175 3.19 14.71 11.18
C LYS A 175 2.29 14.17 12.29
N TYR A 176 1.52 13.12 12.03
CA TYR A 176 0.51 12.65 12.97
C TYR A 176 1.08 11.84 14.12
N LYS A 177 2.23 11.19 13.92
CA LYS A 177 2.96 10.58 15.02
C LYS A 177 3.29 11.61 16.09
N GLU A 178 3.86 12.75 15.71
CA GLU A 178 4.19 13.81 16.67
C GLU A 178 2.94 14.39 17.33
N LEU A 179 1.89 14.70 16.55
CA LEU A 179 0.65 15.28 17.08
C LEU A 179 -0.08 14.34 18.04
N VAL A 180 -0.19 13.05 17.70
CA VAL A 180 -0.85 12.04 18.54
C VAL A 180 0.00 11.73 19.78
N ASP A 181 1.31 11.60 19.64
CA ASP A 181 2.21 11.43 20.81
C ASP A 181 2.07 12.61 21.78
N ASN A 182 1.98 13.84 21.27
CA ASN A 182 1.80 15.02 22.09
C ASN A 182 0.42 15.04 22.76
N TYR A 183 -0.65 14.73 22.04
CA TYR A 183 -2.01 14.60 22.59
C TYR A 183 -2.03 13.63 23.78
N PHE A 184 -1.46 12.43 23.66
CA PHE A 184 -1.47 11.45 24.74
C PHE A 184 -0.57 11.84 25.92
N LYS A 185 0.52 12.59 25.69
CA LYS A 185 1.38 13.10 26.78
C LYS A 185 0.72 14.22 27.58
N THR A 186 -0.06 15.08 26.93
CA THR A 186 -0.75 16.20 27.58
C THR A 186 -2.09 15.79 28.18
N ASN A 187 -2.62 14.63 27.77
CA ASN A 187 -3.86 14.05 28.28
C ASN A 187 -3.65 12.61 28.81
N PRO A 188 -2.74 12.38 29.80
CA PRO A 188 -2.43 11.05 30.33
C PRO A 188 -3.56 10.51 31.17
#